data_AF-A0A9D7PAY0-F1
#
_entry.id   AF-A0A9D7PAY0-F1
#
_cell.length_a   1.000
_cell.length_b   1.000
_cell.length_c   1.000
_cell.angle_alpha   90.00
_cell.angle_beta   90.00
_cell.angle_gamma   90.00
#
_symmetry.space_group_name_H-M   'P 1'
#
loop_
_entity.id
_entity.type
_entity.pdbx_description
1 polymer ?
#
loop_
_entity_poly.entity_id
_entity_poly.type
_entity_poly.pdbx_seq_one_letter_code
_entity_poly.pdbx_strand_id
1 'polypeptide(L)'
;MKRSFGWIRRLPSRKYQASFPHPARSEARVNAPSTFTHRSDAETWLGMQERAIAMGVRVSPEEEEARRPKVHTLQEVYDRFLTQRPQPLALSTITGYEQDWRLRILPH
;
A
#
# COMPACT_ATOMS: atom_id res chain seq x y z
N MET A 1 23.21 28.00 2.87
CA MET A 1 22.90 27.24 1.63
C MET A 1 22.27 25.92 2.06
N LYS A 2 20.94 25.79 1.99
CA LYS A 2 20.23 24.56 2.43
C LYS A 2 20.53 23.45 1.42
N ARG A 3 21.05 22.31 1.89
CA ARG A 3 21.12 21.08 1.07
C ARG A 3 19.69 20.69 0.72
N SER A 4 19.40 20.44 -0.56
CA SER A 4 18.10 19.91 -0.96
C SER A 4 17.92 18.53 -0.31
N PHE A 5 16.82 18.33 0.42
CA PHE A 5 16.47 17.09 1.12
C PHE A 5 16.53 15.85 0.21
N GLY A 6 16.29 16.05 -1.09
CA GLY A 6 16.39 15.00 -2.10
C GLY A 6 17.29 15.36 -3.28
N TRP A 7 17.15 14.59 -4.33
CA TRP A 7 17.86 14.69 -5.58
C TRP A 7 16.90 15.00 -6.72
N ILE A 8 17.35 15.86 -7.63
CA ILE A 8 16.61 16.20 -8.84
C ILE A 8 17.52 15.92 -10.02
N ARG A 9 17.04 15.10 -10.95
CA ARG A 9 17.72 14.86 -12.23
C ARG A 9 16.89 15.38 -13.40
N ARG A 10 17.58 15.82 -14.45
CA ARG A 10 16.96 16.17 -15.72
C ARG A 10 16.96 14.96 -16.64
N LEU A 11 15.80 14.63 -17.20
CA LEU A 11 15.61 13.53 -18.14
C LEU A 11 15.88 13.97 -19.60
N PRO A 12 16.12 13.02 -20.53
CA PRO A 12 16.25 13.32 -21.96
C PRO A 12 15.04 14.04 -22.55
N SER A 13 13.84 13.82 -21.97
CA SER A 13 12.59 14.50 -22.30
C SER A 13 12.52 15.96 -21.84
N ARG A 14 13.62 16.51 -21.30
CA ARG A 14 13.73 17.85 -20.68
C ARG A 14 12.89 18.04 -19.41
N LYS A 15 12.19 17.01 -18.94
CA LYS A 15 11.47 17.00 -17.66
C LYS A 15 12.42 16.75 -16.49
N TYR A 16 11.97 17.08 -15.29
CA TYR A 16 12.68 16.88 -14.04
C TYR A 16 12.06 15.71 -13.27
N GLN A 17 12.90 14.82 -12.74
CA GLN A 17 12.47 13.77 -11.84
C GLN A 17 13.09 14.03 -10.47
N ALA A 18 12.25 14.04 -9.44
CA ALA A 18 12.67 14.17 -8.05
C ALA A 18 12.69 12.79 -7.37
N SER A 19 13.64 12.58 -6.47
CA SER A 19 13.66 11.43 -5.57
C SER A 19 14.29 11.80 -4.22
N PHE A 20 13.84 11.16 -3.14
CA PHE A 20 14.36 11.38 -1.79
C PHE A 20 14.67 10.03 -1.10
N PRO A 21 15.57 10.00 -0.10
CA PRO A 21 15.89 8.78 0.63
C PRO A 21 14.69 8.33 1.49
N HIS A 22 14.37 7.05 1.48
CA HIS A 22 13.26 6.51 2.26
C HIS A 22 13.59 6.58 3.76
N PRO A 23 12.76 7.23 4.61
CA PRO A 23 13.09 7.44 6.02
C PRO A 23 13.19 6.14 6.82
N ALA A 24 12.46 5.09 6.42
CA ALA A 24 12.48 3.78 7.06
C ALA A 24 13.46 2.76 6.45
N ARG A 25 14.01 3.03 5.26
CA ARG A 25 14.91 2.09 4.55
C ARG A 25 16.02 2.89 3.89
N SER A 26 17.16 2.98 4.58
CA SER A 26 18.30 3.83 4.18
C SER A 26 18.84 3.56 2.77
N GLU A 27 18.65 2.35 2.23
CA GLU A 27 19.07 1.97 0.87
C GLU A 27 18.01 2.18 -0.21
N ALA A 28 16.75 2.46 0.15
CA ALA A 28 15.68 2.71 -0.81
C ALA A 28 15.48 4.20 -1.07
N ARG A 29 15.11 4.53 -2.31
CA ARG A 29 14.76 5.88 -2.72
C ARG A 29 13.34 5.90 -3.22
N VAL A 30 12.58 6.91 -2.79
CA VAL A 30 11.21 7.14 -3.28
C VAL A 30 11.30 8.11 -4.44
N ASN A 31 10.83 7.66 -5.61
CA ASN A 31 10.70 8.52 -6.78
C ASN A 31 9.38 9.27 -6.73
N ALA A 32 9.36 10.49 -7.26
CA ALA A 32 8.12 11.19 -7.51
C ALA A 32 7.20 10.36 -8.43
N PRO A 33 5.88 10.34 -8.17
CA PRO A 33 4.91 9.59 -8.98
C PRO A 33 4.83 10.12 -10.42
N SER A 34 5.22 11.38 -10.63
CA SER A 34 5.26 12.02 -11.94
C SER A 34 6.56 12.80 -12.15
N THR A 35 6.80 13.16 -13.41
CA THR A 35 7.89 14.06 -13.79
C THR A 35 7.38 15.50 -13.89
N PHE A 36 8.24 16.46 -13.60
CA PHE A 36 7.92 17.89 -13.51
C PHE A 36 8.45 18.66 -14.73
N THR A 37 7.77 19.73 -15.11
CA THR A 37 8.20 20.59 -16.22
C THR A 37 9.29 21.57 -15.77
N HIS A 38 9.17 22.11 -14.55
CA HIS A 38 10.15 23.03 -13.98
C HIS A 38 10.89 22.41 -12.79
N ARG A 39 12.13 22.84 -12.59
CA ARG A 39 12.94 22.43 -11.43
C ARG A 39 12.32 22.89 -10.10
N SER A 40 11.69 24.07 -10.10
CA SER A 40 10.98 24.63 -8.95
C SER A 40 9.86 23.73 -8.45
N ASP A 41 9.13 23.07 -9.37
CA ASP A 41 8.03 22.18 -9.02
C ASP A 41 8.57 20.92 -8.32
N ALA A 42 9.71 20.41 -8.82
CA ALA A 42 10.43 19.29 -8.22
C ALA A 42 10.98 19.64 -6.83
N GLU A 43 11.52 20.86 -6.64
CA GLU A 43 11.98 21.35 -5.34
C GLU A 43 10.82 21.53 -4.35
N THR A 44 9.68 22.04 -4.83
CA THR A 44 8.45 22.20 -4.03
C THR A 44 7.94 20.86 -3.54
N TRP A 45 7.88 19.85 -4.42
CA TRP A 45 7.49 18.49 -4.06
C TRP A 45 8.43 17.91 -2.99
N LEU A 46 9.75 18.05 -3.14
CA LEU A 46 10.72 17.58 -2.13
C LEU A 46 10.52 18.26 -0.77
N GLY A 47 10.22 19.56 -0.74
CA GLY A 47 9.94 20.28 0.50
C GLY A 47 8.64 19.84 1.17
N MET A 48 7.62 19.44 0.40
CA MET A 48 6.40 18.84 0.93
C MET A 48 6.69 17.47 1.57
N GLN A 49 7.49 16.63 0.92
CA GLN A 49 7.88 15.32 1.47
C GLN A 49 8.74 15.47 2.74
N GLU A 50 9.70 16.41 2.75
CA GLU A 50 10.50 16.71 3.94
C GLU A 50 9.62 17.09 5.14
N ARG A 51 8.61 17.94 4.92
CA ARG A 51 7.63 18.31 5.95
C ARG A 51 6.77 17.13 6.38
N ALA A 52 6.28 16.31 5.45
CA ALA A 52 5.49 15.12 5.77
C ALA A 52 6.27 14.15 6.67
N ILE A 53 7.55 13.91 6.35
CA ILE A 53 8.44 13.07 7.14
C ILE A 53 8.70 13.68 8.52
N ALA A 54 8.97 14.98 8.58
CA ALA A 54 9.16 15.69 9.84
C ALA A 54 7.91 15.64 10.74
N MET A 55 6.72 15.62 10.16
CA MET A 55 5.45 15.46 10.87
C MET A 55 5.10 13.99 11.18
N GLY A 56 5.94 13.02 10.80
CA GLY A 56 5.70 11.60 11.05
C GLY A 56 4.62 10.96 10.17
N VAL A 57 4.19 11.65 9.10
CA VAL A 57 3.28 11.09 8.10
C VAL A 57 4.11 10.12 7.24
N ARG A 58 3.88 8.81 7.36
CA ARG A 58 4.58 7.81 6.54
C ARG A 58 4.23 8.00 5.07
N VAL A 59 5.24 7.94 4.19
CA VAL A 59 5.22 8.60 2.88
C VAL A 59 5.02 7.66 1.68
N SER A 60 4.89 6.35 1.87
CA SER A 60 4.79 5.46 0.72
C SER A 60 3.37 4.92 0.53
N PRO A 61 2.68 5.26 -0.58
CA PRO A 61 1.45 4.59 -0.98
C PRO A 61 1.63 3.08 -1.11
N GLU A 62 2.81 2.60 -1.53
CA GLU A 62 3.12 1.16 -1.56
C GLU A 62 3.20 0.56 -0.17
N GLU A 63 3.69 1.30 0.84
CA GLU A 63 3.69 0.83 2.23
C GLU A 63 2.29 0.91 2.86
N GLU A 64 1.46 1.89 2.49
CA GLU A 64 0.05 1.90 2.89
C GLU A 64 -0.74 0.76 2.25
N GLU A 65 -0.50 0.45 0.97
CA GLU A 65 -1.11 -0.70 0.30
C GLU A 65 -0.62 -2.03 0.89
N ALA A 66 0.67 -2.15 1.21
CA ALA A 66 1.24 -3.33 1.84
C ALA A 66 0.80 -3.50 3.30
N ARG A 67 0.53 -2.40 4.01
CA ARG A 67 0.07 -2.40 5.41
C ARG A 67 -1.45 -2.42 5.52
N ARG A 68 -2.20 -2.13 4.45
CA ARG A 68 -3.64 -2.36 4.41
C ARG A 68 -3.87 -3.83 4.73
N PRO A 69 -4.57 -4.16 5.83
CA PRO A 69 -4.98 -5.54 6.03
C PRO A 69 -5.80 -5.93 4.80
N LYS A 70 -5.45 -7.06 4.16
CA LYS A 70 -6.29 -7.65 3.12
C LYS A 70 -7.67 -7.85 3.73
N VAL A 71 -8.61 -7.01 3.34
CA VAL A 71 -9.98 -7.09 3.82
C VAL A 71 -10.58 -8.29 3.11
N HIS A 72 -10.57 -9.43 3.78
CA HIS A 72 -11.22 -10.62 3.28
C HIS A 72 -12.72 -10.47 3.42
N THR A 73 -13.45 -10.84 2.38
CA THR A 73 -14.92 -10.94 2.49
C THR A 73 -15.27 -12.04 3.50
N LEU A 74 -16.47 -11.96 4.10
CA LEU A 74 -16.95 -13.00 5.00
C LEU A 74 -16.93 -14.38 4.31
N GLN A 75 -17.22 -14.44 3.02
CA GLN A 75 -17.15 -15.66 2.21
C GLN A 75 -15.72 -16.21 2.09
N GLU A 76 -14.73 -15.37 1.81
CA GLU A 76 -13.32 -15.80 1.75
C GLU A 76 -12.80 -16.34 3.08
N VAL A 77 -13.24 -15.76 4.20
CA VAL A 77 -12.90 -16.26 5.54
C VAL A 77 -13.55 -17.61 5.79
N TYR A 78 -14.81 -17.79 5.39
CA TYR A 78 -15.55 -19.04 5.54
C TYR A 78 -14.95 -20.18 4.71
N ASP A 79 -14.62 -19.94 3.45
CA ASP A 79 -13.98 -20.95 2.58
C ASP A 79 -12.61 -21.37 3.11
N ARG A 80 -11.83 -20.41 3.63
CA ARG A 80 -10.55 -20.70 4.30
C ARG A 80 -10.75 -21.56 5.55
N PHE A 81 -11.78 -21.27 6.34
CA PHE A 81 -12.10 -22.02 7.53
C PHE A 81 -12.44 -23.49 7.23
N LEU A 82 -13.08 -23.78 6.09
CA LEU A 82 -13.38 -25.16 5.70
C LEU A 82 -12.13 -25.91 5.20
N THR A 83 -11.21 -25.21 4.53
CA THR A 83 -10.08 -25.82 3.82
C THR A 83 -8.79 -25.95 4.63
N GLN A 84 -8.48 -25.03 5.55
CA GLN A 84 -7.20 -25.00 6.28
C GLN A 84 -7.22 -25.77 7.62
N ARG A 85 -8.16 -26.71 7.79
CA ARG A 85 -8.30 -27.42 9.08
C ARG A 85 -7.31 -28.58 9.19
N PRO A 86 -6.70 -28.78 10.37
CA PRO A 86 -5.85 -29.96 10.63
C PRO A 86 -6.66 -31.26 10.65
N GLN A 87 -7.97 -31.18 10.94
CA GLN A 87 -8.90 -32.30 10.82
C GLN A 87 -10.10 -31.89 9.97
N PRO A 88 -10.39 -32.60 8.86
CA PRO A 88 -11.53 -32.29 8.01
C PRO A 88 -12.84 -32.55 8.77
N LEU A 89 -13.83 -31.70 8.51
CA LEU A 89 -15.18 -31.90 9.03
C LEU A 89 -15.84 -33.09 8.36
N ALA A 90 -16.74 -33.76 9.07
CA ALA A 90 -17.62 -34.75 8.47
C ALA A 90 -18.51 -34.07 7.40
N LEU A 91 -18.80 -34.77 6.31
CA LEU A 91 -19.57 -34.24 5.17
C LEU A 91 -20.92 -33.64 5.62
N SER A 92 -21.60 -34.29 6.56
CA SER A 92 -22.87 -33.80 7.13
C SER A 92 -22.75 -32.46 7.84
N THR A 93 -21.60 -32.19 8.47
CA THR A 93 -21.33 -30.93 9.17
C THR A 93 -21.05 -29.81 8.15
N ILE A 94 -20.36 -30.13 7.06
CA ILE A 94 -20.10 -29.17 5.97
C ILE A 94 -21.42 -28.75 5.33
N THR A 95 -22.29 -29.71 4.98
CA THR A 95 -23.61 -29.43 4.40
C THR A 95 -24.47 -28.56 5.33
N GLY A 96 -24.45 -28.83 6.64
CA GLY A 96 -25.15 -28.00 7.62
C GLY A 96 -24.65 -26.56 7.66
N TYR A 97 -23.33 -26.37 7.67
CA TYR A 97 -22.74 -25.02 7.65
C TYR A 97 -23.02 -24.28 6.33
N GLU A 98 -22.96 -24.96 5.19
CA GLU A 98 -23.30 -24.36 3.89
C GLU A 98 -24.77 -23.91 3.83
N GLN A 99 -25.67 -24.73 4.39
CA GLN A 99 -27.09 -24.39 4.47
C GLN A 99 -27.33 -23.18 5.37
N ASP A 100 -26.72 -23.13 6.56
CA ASP A 100 -26.83 -21.98 7.47
C ASP A 100 -26.20 -20.72 6.85
N TRP A 101 -25.06 -20.85 6.16
CA TRP A 101 -24.42 -19.75 5.45
C TRP A 101 -25.34 -19.13 4.39
N ARG A 102 -25.94 -19.98 3.56
CA ARG A 102 -26.86 -19.57 2.49
C ARG A 102 -28.14 -18.94 3.03
N LEU A 103 -28.69 -19.47 4.12
CA LEU A 103 -30.00 -19.05 4.63
C LEU A 103 -29.95 -17.87 5.60
N ARG A 104 -28.82 -17.65 6.28
CA ARG A 104 -28.76 -16.69 7.40
C ARG A 104 -27.73 -15.59 7.26
N ILE A 105 -26.74 -15.75 6.38
CA ILE A 105 -25.59 -14.83 6.29
C ILE A 105 -25.54 -14.12 4.94
N LEU A 106 -25.87 -14.79 3.84
CA LEU A 106 -25.99 -14.11 2.55
C LEU A 106 -27.29 -13.30 2.46
N PRO A 107 -27.26 -12.03 2.06
CA PRO A 107 -28.47 -11.26 1.78
C PRO A 107 -29.20 -11.87 0.57
N HIS A 108 -30.54 -11.88 0.64
CA HIS A 108 -31.44 -12.37 -0.42
C HIS A 108 -31.33 -11.59 -1.73
#